data_AF-A0A9X3AJB4-F1
#
_entry.id   AF-A0A9X3AJB4-F1
#
_cell.length_a   1.000
_cell.length_b   1.000
_cell.length_c   1.000
_cell.angle_alpha   90.00
_cell.angle_beta   90.00
_cell.angle_gamma   90.00
#
_symmetry.space_group_name_H-M   'P 1'
#
loop_
_entity.id
_entity.type
_entity.pdbx_description
1 polymer ?
#
loop_
_entity_poly.entity_id
_entity_poly.type
_entity_poly.pdbx_seq_one_letter_code
_entity_poly.pdbx_strand_id
1 'polypeptide(L)'
;MRNRNALSLLAASAALAASTLAVVTPGTAAAATAPSVADFRLVPSNLAQGLVVNDLDQELPKLGVQNILIQANRDDAPKGEDCTSPALSTNTMPVLRQFCFTKGDVDTTLWVPQGVTTVADAQADQLWGDKRAILVSWYNKETSPAKGVRVSFLDPDTGNYQHVLLAYPYINGSGNPSYEAVTAPQAGNGGSVHAGGIVWYGNYLYLADTNRGVRVFDMRYIFDIKSAANGNVTDTEKVGRQDGTYYSYGYRYVMPQISGWTNPGGLASFPADYKCLASGPQKFSYISLDRSTSPHSITTGEYCADQNNADLNGRVARWPMNQDTGAPLTNAGGHWQASEALRLHTPRVQGAVSTGGLWYLNSTGGGTTGPGHLQSAWKASAGVLEAGSPERDVAIGVEDLSYWPGRGELWTVTEHDKQRILYATPLP
;
A
#
# COMPACT_ATOMS: atom_id res chain seq x y z
N MET A 1 47.46 88.38 -0.15
CA MET A 1 45.99 88.31 0.04
C MET A 1 45.58 86.85 -0.06
N ARG A 2 45.04 86.28 1.02
CA ARG A 2 44.76 84.84 1.17
C ARG A 2 43.49 84.45 0.41
N ASN A 3 43.60 83.59 -0.59
CA ASN A 3 42.46 82.92 -1.22
C ASN A 3 41.96 81.78 -0.32
N ARG A 4 40.65 81.78 -0.01
CA ARG A 4 39.95 80.66 0.64
C ARG A 4 38.79 80.22 -0.26
N ASN A 5 38.70 78.91 -0.44
CA ASN A 5 37.60 78.14 -1.01
C ASN A 5 36.26 78.42 -0.33
N ALA A 6 35.15 78.27 -1.06
CA ALA A 6 33.94 77.61 -0.56
C ALA A 6 33.03 77.20 -1.73
N LEU A 7 32.79 75.89 -1.84
CA LEU A 7 31.79 75.26 -2.69
C LEU A 7 30.37 75.51 -2.15
N SER A 8 29.43 75.69 -3.07
CA SER A 8 27.99 75.78 -2.85
C SER A 8 27.39 74.38 -2.57
N LEU A 9 26.67 74.23 -1.46
CA LEU A 9 25.84 73.06 -1.14
C LEU A 9 24.36 73.46 -1.27
N LEU A 10 23.64 72.83 -2.21
CA LEU A 10 22.19 72.88 -2.30
C LEU A 10 21.56 72.07 -1.16
N ALA A 11 20.62 72.67 -0.43
CA ALA A 11 19.79 72.00 0.55
C ALA A 11 18.63 71.26 -0.16
N ALA A 12 18.53 69.95 0.05
CA ALA A 12 17.37 69.15 -0.31
C ALA A 12 16.54 68.85 0.95
N SER A 13 15.27 69.23 0.93
CA SER A 13 14.31 69.00 2.00
C SER A 13 13.89 67.53 2.05
N ALA A 14 14.21 66.82 3.13
CA ALA A 14 13.74 65.46 3.36
C ALA A 14 12.41 65.47 4.15
N ALA A 15 11.34 64.97 3.54
CA ALA A 15 10.09 64.66 4.23
C ALA A 15 10.21 63.29 4.91
N LEU A 16 10.07 63.24 6.24
CA LEU A 16 9.93 61.98 6.98
C LEU A 16 8.52 61.41 6.76
N ALA A 17 8.42 60.30 6.03
CA ALA A 17 7.24 59.44 6.04
C ALA A 17 7.39 58.43 7.19
N ALA A 18 6.52 58.52 8.20
CA ALA A 18 6.41 57.52 9.24
C ALA A 18 5.69 56.28 8.67
N SER A 19 6.44 55.23 8.35
CA SER A 19 5.89 53.92 7.99
C SER A 19 5.52 53.17 9.27
N THR A 20 4.22 53.03 9.52
CA THR A 20 3.69 52.10 10.52
C THR A 20 3.91 50.67 10.02
N LEU A 21 4.87 49.98 10.61
CA LEU A 21 5.00 48.52 10.48
C LEU A 21 3.80 47.88 11.19
N ALA A 22 2.76 47.53 10.42
CA ALA A 22 1.72 46.63 10.90
C ALA A 22 2.36 45.26 11.15
N VAL A 23 2.45 44.86 12.41
CA VAL A 23 2.78 43.48 12.79
C VAL A 23 1.61 42.62 12.33
N VAL A 24 1.76 41.96 11.18
CA VAL A 24 0.85 40.90 10.76
C VAL A 24 1.14 39.71 11.66
N THR A 25 0.32 39.51 12.69
CA THR A 25 0.31 38.25 13.42
C THR A 25 -0.02 37.14 12.43
N PRO A 26 0.82 36.09 12.28
CA PRO A 26 0.45 34.95 11.46
C PRO A 26 -0.89 34.43 11.98
N GLY A 27 -1.90 34.39 11.10
CA GLY A 27 -3.18 33.77 11.44
C GLY A 27 -2.91 32.34 11.86
N THR A 28 -3.43 31.93 13.01
CA THR A 28 -3.44 30.52 13.41
C THR A 28 -4.12 29.74 12.29
N ALA A 29 -3.39 28.83 11.63
CA ALA A 29 -3.99 27.92 10.67
C ALA A 29 -5.21 27.26 11.32
N ALA A 30 -6.34 27.22 10.61
CA ALA A 30 -7.54 26.57 11.12
C ALA A 30 -7.20 25.11 11.45
N ALA A 31 -7.63 24.65 12.62
CA ALA A 31 -7.47 23.25 13.00
C ALA A 31 -8.22 22.36 12.00
N ALA A 32 -7.60 21.25 11.59
CA ALA A 32 -8.25 20.28 10.74
C ALA A 32 -9.53 19.74 11.38
N THR A 33 -10.46 19.35 10.52
CA THR A 33 -11.77 18.83 10.91
C THR A 33 -11.81 17.30 10.84
N ALA A 34 -12.57 16.70 11.75
CA ALA A 34 -12.87 15.27 11.74
C ALA A 34 -13.58 14.88 10.43
N PRO A 35 -13.15 13.80 9.76
CA PRO A 35 -13.89 13.28 8.63
C PRO A 35 -15.20 12.63 9.08
N SER A 36 -16.22 12.65 8.21
CA SER A 36 -17.49 11.95 8.47
C SER A 36 -17.29 10.45 8.30
N VAL A 37 -17.60 9.65 9.33
CA VAL A 37 -17.52 8.17 9.20
C VAL A 37 -18.48 7.61 8.14
N ALA A 38 -19.52 8.35 7.78
CA ALA A 38 -20.47 7.97 6.73
C ALA A 38 -19.85 7.95 5.32
N ASP A 39 -18.73 8.63 5.12
CA ASP A 39 -17.94 8.59 3.89
C ASP A 39 -17.26 7.22 3.67
N PHE A 40 -17.10 6.45 4.75
CA PHE A 40 -16.34 5.20 4.80
C PHE A 40 -17.29 4.01 4.89
N ARG A 41 -17.92 3.75 3.75
CA ARG A 41 -18.82 2.62 3.56
C ARG A 41 -18.42 1.90 2.28
N LEU A 42 -18.34 0.58 2.33
CA LEU A 42 -18.13 -0.27 1.17
C LEU A 42 -19.30 -1.24 1.00
N VAL A 43 -19.62 -1.55 -0.26
CA VAL A 43 -20.62 -2.55 -0.64
C VAL A 43 -19.90 -3.75 -1.25
N PRO A 44 -20.43 -4.98 -1.11
CA PRO A 44 -19.81 -6.14 -1.74
C PRO A 44 -19.76 -5.97 -3.26
N SER A 45 -18.63 -6.32 -3.88
CA SER A 45 -18.54 -6.42 -5.34
C SER A 45 -19.28 -7.67 -5.85
N ASN A 46 -19.38 -7.81 -7.18
CA ASN A 46 -20.06 -8.95 -7.82
C ASN A 46 -19.58 -10.30 -7.26
N LEU A 47 -20.48 -11.09 -6.66
CA LEU A 47 -20.15 -12.38 -6.04
C LEU A 47 -19.82 -13.50 -7.06
N ALA A 48 -20.01 -13.26 -8.36
CA ALA A 48 -19.78 -14.28 -9.39
C ALA A 48 -18.33 -14.74 -9.48
N GLN A 49 -17.34 -13.95 -9.04
CA GLN A 49 -15.94 -14.36 -9.11
C GLN A 49 -15.66 -15.65 -8.34
N GLY A 50 -16.24 -15.82 -7.15
CA GLY A 50 -16.08 -17.05 -6.37
C GLY A 50 -16.58 -18.30 -7.10
N LEU A 51 -17.62 -18.18 -7.92
CA LEU A 51 -18.12 -19.28 -8.74
C LEU A 51 -17.11 -19.65 -9.84
N VAL A 52 -16.55 -18.65 -10.54
CA VAL A 52 -15.52 -18.89 -11.56
C VAL A 52 -14.25 -19.49 -10.95
N VAL A 53 -13.89 -19.10 -9.73
CA VAL A 53 -12.76 -19.71 -9.02
C VAL A 53 -13.02 -21.18 -8.71
N ASN A 54 -14.24 -21.58 -8.36
CA ASN A 54 -14.58 -22.98 -8.18
C ASN A 54 -14.46 -23.78 -9.49
N ASP A 55 -14.83 -23.18 -10.62
CA ASP A 55 -14.67 -23.81 -11.94
C ASP A 55 -13.18 -23.95 -12.31
N LEU A 56 -12.38 -22.91 -12.06
CA LEU A 56 -10.91 -22.98 -12.22
C LEU A 56 -10.30 -24.07 -11.33
N ASP A 57 -10.79 -24.23 -10.10
CA ASP A 57 -10.32 -25.23 -9.14
C ASP A 57 -10.58 -26.68 -9.57
N GLN A 58 -11.58 -26.89 -10.41
CA GLN A 58 -11.85 -28.20 -11.02
C GLN A 58 -10.88 -28.52 -12.17
N GLU A 59 -10.30 -27.49 -12.80
CA GLU A 59 -9.44 -27.65 -13.98
C GLU A 59 -7.94 -27.52 -13.68
N LEU A 60 -7.56 -26.78 -12.65
CA LEU A 60 -6.17 -26.42 -12.36
C LEU A 60 -5.67 -27.00 -11.04
N PRO A 61 -4.44 -27.56 -10.99
CA PRO A 61 -3.84 -27.96 -9.73
C PRO A 61 -3.54 -26.72 -8.88
N LYS A 62 -3.68 -26.85 -7.56
CA LYS A 62 -3.38 -25.79 -6.58
C LYS A 62 -2.32 -26.22 -5.58
N LEU A 63 -1.59 -25.24 -5.04
CA LEU A 63 -0.62 -25.43 -3.96
C LEU A 63 -0.88 -24.46 -2.81
N GLY A 64 -0.56 -24.90 -1.59
CA GLY A 64 -0.57 -24.05 -0.41
C GLY A 64 0.72 -23.25 -0.26
N VAL A 65 0.66 -22.19 0.54
CA VAL A 65 1.77 -21.24 0.80
C VAL A 65 3.08 -21.93 1.19
N GLN A 66 3.05 -22.96 2.05
CA GLN A 66 4.28 -23.69 2.44
C GLN A 66 5.01 -24.28 1.23
N ASN A 67 4.28 -24.90 0.31
CA ASN A 67 4.86 -25.50 -0.90
C ASN A 67 5.39 -24.44 -1.86
N ILE A 68 4.72 -23.29 -1.96
CA ILE A 68 5.17 -22.15 -2.78
C ILE A 68 6.51 -21.63 -2.27
N LEU A 69 6.67 -21.50 -0.95
CA LEU A 69 7.92 -21.05 -0.33
C LEU A 69 9.05 -22.07 -0.49
N ILE A 70 8.76 -23.37 -0.32
CA ILE A 70 9.74 -24.45 -0.54
C ILE A 70 10.21 -24.47 -2.00
N GLN A 71 9.31 -24.16 -2.94
CA GLN A 71 9.59 -24.18 -4.38
C GLN A 71 9.92 -22.79 -4.95
N ALA A 72 10.31 -21.86 -4.09
CA ALA A 72 10.70 -20.51 -4.48
C ALA A 72 11.85 -20.54 -5.49
N ASN A 73 11.72 -19.74 -6.55
CA ASN A 73 12.69 -19.69 -7.64
C ASN A 73 13.61 -18.46 -7.62
N ARG A 74 13.50 -17.62 -6.59
CA ARG A 74 14.45 -16.56 -6.28
C ARG A 74 15.17 -16.95 -5.01
N ASP A 75 16.27 -17.68 -5.19
CA ASP A 75 17.05 -18.34 -4.14
C ASP A 75 18.48 -17.80 -4.00
N ASP A 76 18.80 -16.74 -4.74
CA ASP A 76 20.08 -16.03 -4.77
C ASP A 76 19.99 -14.58 -4.25
N ALA A 77 18.85 -14.20 -3.66
CA ALA A 77 18.62 -12.85 -3.16
C ALA A 77 19.43 -12.55 -1.88
N PRO A 78 20.16 -11.41 -1.80
CA PRO A 78 20.89 -11.03 -0.59
C PRO A 78 19.96 -10.80 0.61
N LYS A 79 20.46 -11.09 1.82
CA LYS A 79 19.72 -10.92 3.09
C LYS A 79 20.67 -10.57 4.23
N GLY A 80 20.14 -10.01 5.32
CA GLY A 80 20.97 -9.60 6.45
C GLY A 80 22.02 -8.59 6.00
N GLU A 81 23.24 -8.68 6.51
CA GLU A 81 24.32 -7.73 6.19
C GLU A 81 24.72 -7.70 4.71
N ASP A 82 24.52 -8.80 3.97
CA ASP A 82 24.78 -8.86 2.52
C ASP A 82 23.75 -8.07 1.70
N CYS A 83 22.56 -7.82 2.25
CA CYS A 83 21.57 -6.98 1.61
C CYS A 83 21.89 -5.50 1.85
N THR A 84 22.32 -4.81 0.79
CA THR A 84 22.57 -3.38 0.82
C THR A 84 21.68 -2.66 -0.19
N SER A 85 21.19 -1.48 0.18
CA SER A 85 20.41 -0.63 -0.72
C SER A 85 20.75 0.85 -0.51
N PRO A 86 20.91 1.65 -1.59
CA PRO A 86 21.06 3.09 -1.48
C PRO A 86 19.88 3.79 -0.77
N ALA A 87 18.69 3.17 -0.71
CA ALA A 87 17.56 3.72 0.03
C ALA A 87 17.87 3.91 1.52
N LEU A 88 18.71 3.08 2.11
CA LEU A 88 19.07 3.16 3.52
C LEU A 88 20.09 4.26 3.84
N SER A 89 20.60 4.98 2.83
CA SER A 89 21.63 6.02 3.02
C SER A 89 21.18 7.18 3.92
N THR A 90 19.87 7.43 4.01
CA THR A 90 19.26 8.47 4.85
C THR A 90 18.63 7.92 6.13
N ASN A 91 18.62 6.60 6.31
CA ASN A 91 17.90 5.95 7.39
C ASN A 91 18.63 6.14 8.74
N THR A 92 17.92 6.71 9.72
CA THR A 92 18.43 6.97 11.08
C THR A 92 17.95 5.96 12.11
N MET A 93 16.97 5.13 11.76
CA MET A 93 16.41 4.11 12.64
C MET A 93 17.22 2.79 12.62
N PRO A 94 17.26 2.01 13.70
CA PRO A 94 17.85 0.67 13.66
C PRO A 94 17.14 -0.22 12.62
N VAL A 95 17.91 -0.85 11.73
CA VAL A 95 17.40 -1.89 10.82
C VAL A 95 17.51 -3.23 11.53
N LEU A 96 16.38 -3.80 11.93
CA LEU A 96 16.31 -5.07 12.68
C LEU A 96 16.49 -6.29 11.78
N ARG A 97 15.94 -6.21 10.56
CA ARG A 97 16.05 -7.22 9.50
C ARG A 97 15.97 -6.54 8.15
N GLN A 98 16.60 -7.15 7.15
CA GLN A 98 16.54 -6.67 5.77
C GLN A 98 16.70 -7.81 4.77
N PHE A 99 15.94 -7.71 3.69
CA PHE A 99 15.93 -8.62 2.55
C PHE A 99 15.95 -7.80 1.27
N CYS A 100 16.84 -8.17 0.36
CA CYS A 100 16.92 -7.58 -0.96
C CYS A 100 16.13 -8.46 -1.92
N PHE A 101 15.61 -7.86 -2.98
CA PHE A 101 15.11 -8.64 -4.10
C PHE A 101 16.29 -9.06 -4.98
N THR A 102 16.08 -10.09 -5.81
CA THR A 102 17.08 -10.48 -6.82
C THR A 102 17.36 -9.32 -7.78
N LYS A 103 18.54 -9.33 -8.41
CA LYS A 103 18.99 -8.25 -9.29
C LYS A 103 17.94 -7.83 -10.32
N GLY A 104 17.27 -8.79 -10.97
CA GLY A 104 16.24 -8.50 -11.97
C GLY A 104 15.01 -7.76 -11.40
N ASP A 105 14.63 -8.05 -10.15
CA ASP A 105 13.53 -7.37 -9.48
C ASP A 105 13.93 -6.04 -8.84
N VAL A 106 15.21 -5.83 -8.54
CA VAL A 106 15.74 -4.52 -8.12
C VAL A 106 15.86 -3.56 -9.30
N ASP A 107 16.30 -4.07 -10.46
CA ASP A 107 16.62 -3.25 -11.63
C ASP A 107 15.43 -3.00 -12.57
N THR A 108 14.34 -3.79 -12.46
CA THR A 108 13.20 -3.66 -13.38
C THR A 108 12.51 -2.31 -13.24
N THR A 109 12.20 -1.67 -14.36
CA THR A 109 11.37 -0.46 -14.43
C THR A 109 9.88 -0.77 -14.55
N LEU A 110 9.53 -2.05 -14.70
CA LEU A 110 8.18 -2.49 -15.04
C LEU A 110 7.34 -2.87 -13.82
N TRP A 111 7.97 -3.41 -12.78
CA TRP A 111 7.28 -3.86 -11.57
C TRP A 111 7.75 -3.03 -10.39
N VAL A 112 6.80 -2.40 -9.70
CA VAL A 112 7.07 -1.50 -8.58
C VAL A 112 6.42 -2.07 -7.31
N PRO A 113 7.19 -2.33 -6.24
CA PRO A 113 6.63 -2.86 -4.99
C PRO A 113 5.92 -1.74 -4.23
N GLN A 114 4.90 -2.12 -3.45
CA GLN A 114 4.02 -1.15 -2.78
C GLN A 114 3.56 -1.64 -1.41
N GLY A 115 2.81 -2.73 -1.36
CA GLY A 115 2.21 -3.24 -0.13
C GLY A 115 3.11 -4.24 0.61
N VAL A 116 2.95 -4.34 1.92
CA VAL A 116 3.62 -5.37 2.75
C VAL A 116 2.68 -5.91 3.82
N THR A 117 2.70 -7.23 4.02
CA THR A 117 2.02 -7.89 5.14
C THR A 117 2.85 -9.06 5.63
N THR A 118 2.66 -9.45 6.88
CA THR A 118 3.40 -10.56 7.49
C THR A 118 2.44 -11.66 7.93
N VAL A 119 2.97 -12.85 8.16
CA VAL A 119 2.19 -13.95 8.77
C VAL A 119 1.61 -13.58 10.15
N ALA A 120 2.16 -12.55 10.82
CA ALA A 120 1.63 -12.07 12.08
C ALA A 120 0.27 -11.35 11.92
N ASP A 121 -0.02 -10.84 10.72
CA ASP A 121 -1.37 -10.42 10.35
C ASP A 121 -2.25 -11.66 10.13
N ALA A 122 -1.72 -12.70 9.48
CA ALA A 122 -2.47 -13.86 9.05
C ALA A 122 -3.06 -14.69 10.19
N GLN A 123 -2.24 -15.05 11.18
CA GLN A 123 -2.61 -16.03 12.22
C GLN A 123 -2.04 -15.64 13.59
N ALA A 124 -2.74 -16.02 14.67
CA ALA A 124 -2.41 -15.55 16.03
C ALA A 124 -1.08 -16.10 16.56
N ASP A 125 -0.72 -17.31 16.14
CA ASP A 125 0.55 -17.97 16.44
C ASP A 125 1.71 -17.47 15.56
N GLN A 126 1.42 -16.58 14.60
CA GLN A 126 2.39 -15.93 13.72
C GLN A 126 3.19 -16.95 12.89
N LEU A 127 2.51 -18.03 12.50
CA LEU A 127 3.02 -19.09 11.63
C LEU A 127 1.98 -19.44 10.57
N TRP A 128 2.44 -19.97 9.44
CA TRP A 128 1.61 -20.64 8.46
C TRP A 128 2.16 -22.03 8.24
N GLY A 129 1.64 -22.98 9.02
CA GLY A 129 2.32 -24.26 9.23
C GLY A 129 3.65 -24.02 9.97
N ASP A 130 4.78 -24.30 9.33
CA ASP A 130 6.10 -24.00 9.90
C ASP A 130 6.75 -22.70 9.38
N LYS A 131 6.05 -21.98 8.49
CA LYS A 131 6.60 -20.82 7.78
C LYS A 131 6.25 -19.49 8.40
N ARG A 132 7.17 -18.52 8.23
CA ARG A 132 7.09 -17.15 8.74
C ARG A 132 6.95 -16.11 7.64
N ALA A 133 6.10 -16.40 6.65
CA ALA A 133 6.13 -15.69 5.38
C ALA A 133 5.89 -14.17 5.51
N ILE A 134 6.58 -13.41 4.66
CA ILE A 134 6.34 -11.99 4.43
C ILE A 134 5.90 -11.83 2.97
N LEU A 135 4.83 -11.08 2.74
CA LEU A 135 4.27 -10.85 1.42
C LEU A 135 4.49 -9.41 0.99
N VAL A 136 4.83 -9.20 -0.28
CA VAL A 136 5.02 -7.88 -0.88
C VAL A 136 4.22 -7.78 -2.18
N SER A 137 3.31 -6.82 -2.31
CA SER A 137 2.60 -6.58 -3.57
C SER A 137 3.43 -5.71 -4.51
N TRP A 138 3.24 -5.93 -5.81
CA TRP A 138 3.83 -5.16 -6.89
C TRP A 138 2.81 -4.89 -7.96
N TYR A 139 2.81 -3.68 -8.52
CA TYR A 139 2.04 -3.38 -9.72
C TYR A 139 2.94 -3.26 -10.94
N ASN A 140 2.38 -3.59 -12.11
CA ASN A 140 3.04 -3.37 -13.38
C ASN A 140 2.76 -1.94 -13.88
N LYS A 141 3.82 -1.18 -14.15
CA LYS A 141 3.77 0.23 -14.55
C LYS A 141 3.41 0.44 -16.03
N GLU A 142 3.49 -0.61 -16.85
CA GLU A 142 3.01 -0.56 -18.24
C GLU A 142 1.49 -0.44 -18.29
N THR A 143 1.00 0.21 -19.33
CA THR A 143 -0.43 0.41 -19.58
C THR A 143 -0.93 -0.35 -20.82
N SER A 144 -0.04 -0.96 -21.61
CA SER A 144 -0.39 -1.65 -22.85
C SER A 144 0.61 -2.75 -23.23
N PRO A 145 0.33 -4.04 -22.93
CA PRO A 145 -0.71 -4.47 -21.99
C PRO A 145 -0.26 -4.24 -20.54
N ALA A 146 -1.18 -3.80 -19.67
CA ALA A 146 -0.96 -3.85 -18.23
C ALA A 146 -0.97 -5.31 -17.75
N LYS A 147 0.11 -5.77 -17.11
CA LYS A 147 0.22 -7.13 -16.56
C LYS A 147 -0.41 -7.29 -15.17
N GLY A 148 -0.93 -6.20 -14.59
CA GLY A 148 -1.69 -6.22 -13.35
C GLY A 148 -0.80 -6.23 -12.11
N VAL A 149 -1.13 -7.10 -11.15
CA VAL A 149 -0.51 -7.14 -9.82
C VAL A 149 0.10 -8.51 -9.58
N ARG A 150 1.26 -8.56 -8.94
CA ARG A 150 1.87 -9.80 -8.41
C ARG A 150 2.19 -9.63 -6.93
N VAL A 151 2.37 -10.74 -6.23
CA VAL A 151 2.78 -10.77 -4.83
C VAL A 151 3.99 -11.68 -4.68
N SER A 152 5.07 -11.15 -4.10
CA SER A 152 6.19 -11.95 -3.63
C SER A 152 5.81 -12.63 -2.32
N PHE A 153 5.97 -13.94 -2.24
CA PHE A 153 5.91 -14.73 -0.99
C PHE A 153 7.35 -15.02 -0.58
N LEU A 154 7.83 -14.40 0.49
CA LEU A 154 9.19 -14.51 0.99
C LEU A 154 9.25 -15.34 2.28
N ASP A 155 10.16 -16.30 2.34
CA ASP A 155 10.50 -17.02 3.57
C ASP A 155 11.68 -16.33 4.26
N PRO A 156 11.50 -15.65 5.41
CA PRO A 156 12.58 -14.92 6.05
C PRO A 156 13.67 -15.82 6.63
N ASP A 157 13.41 -17.12 6.81
CA ASP A 157 14.42 -18.05 7.34
C ASP A 157 15.44 -18.43 6.25
N THR A 158 15.06 -18.37 4.98
CA THR A 158 15.96 -18.66 3.83
C THR A 158 16.32 -17.40 3.02
N GLY A 159 15.48 -16.36 3.05
CA GLY A 159 15.53 -15.22 2.13
C GLY A 159 14.95 -15.51 0.74
N ASN A 160 14.51 -16.74 0.48
CA ASN A 160 13.99 -17.13 -0.82
C ASN A 160 12.57 -16.62 -1.00
N TYR A 161 12.20 -16.28 -2.24
CA TYR A 161 10.85 -15.84 -2.53
C TYR A 161 10.31 -16.31 -3.87
N GLN A 162 8.98 -16.28 -3.99
CA GLN A 162 8.25 -16.67 -5.18
C GLN A 162 7.20 -15.62 -5.54
N HIS A 163 7.16 -15.24 -6.81
CA HIS A 163 6.08 -14.40 -7.33
C HIS A 163 4.82 -15.23 -7.63
N VAL A 164 3.67 -14.68 -7.24
CA VAL A 164 2.32 -15.17 -7.58
C VAL A 164 1.58 -14.04 -8.30
N LEU A 165 1.07 -14.31 -9.50
CA LEU A 165 0.28 -13.35 -10.26
C LEU A 165 -1.13 -13.27 -9.66
N LEU A 166 -1.60 -12.06 -9.35
CA LEU A 166 -3.00 -11.85 -9.00
C LEU A 166 -3.82 -11.71 -10.27
N ALA A 167 -4.97 -12.36 -10.28
CA ALA A 167 -5.81 -12.47 -11.47
C ALA A 167 -7.27 -12.09 -11.20
N TYR A 168 -7.95 -11.59 -12.21
CA TYR A 168 -9.39 -11.38 -12.18
C TYR A 168 -10.08 -12.50 -12.97
N PRO A 169 -10.86 -13.39 -12.32
CA PRO A 169 -11.48 -14.52 -13.00
C PRO A 169 -12.76 -14.11 -13.74
N TYR A 170 -13.01 -14.74 -14.89
CA TYR A 170 -14.21 -14.54 -15.68
C TYR A 170 -14.53 -15.79 -16.52
N ILE A 171 -15.77 -15.90 -17.01
CA ILE A 171 -16.16 -16.88 -18.03
C ILE A 171 -15.92 -16.27 -19.41
N ASN A 172 -15.11 -16.92 -20.24
CA ASN A 172 -14.79 -16.42 -21.58
C ASN A 172 -15.95 -16.60 -22.58
N GLY A 173 -15.83 -16.04 -23.78
CA GLY A 173 -16.88 -16.08 -24.81
C GLY A 173 -17.26 -17.50 -25.28
N SER A 174 -16.46 -18.51 -24.94
CA SER A 174 -16.75 -19.92 -25.22
C SER A 174 -17.35 -20.66 -24.01
N GLY A 175 -17.74 -19.95 -22.94
CA GLY A 175 -18.36 -20.54 -21.76
C GLY A 175 -17.38 -21.23 -20.79
N ASN A 176 -16.08 -20.99 -20.94
CA ASN A 176 -15.05 -21.64 -20.13
C ASN A 176 -14.49 -20.70 -19.04
N PRO A 177 -14.10 -21.22 -17.86
CA PRO A 177 -13.39 -20.42 -16.88
C PRO A 177 -12.04 -19.94 -17.42
N SER A 178 -11.75 -18.68 -17.17
CA SER A 178 -10.52 -17.98 -17.58
C SER A 178 -10.19 -16.91 -16.55
N TYR A 179 -9.10 -16.20 -16.78
CA TYR A 179 -8.71 -15.05 -15.98
C TYR A 179 -7.92 -14.03 -16.80
N GLU A 180 -7.95 -12.79 -16.35
CA GLU A 180 -7.20 -11.67 -16.93
C GLU A 180 -6.41 -10.93 -15.84
N ALA A 181 -5.60 -9.96 -16.26
CA ALA A 181 -4.85 -9.12 -15.34
C ALA A 181 -5.79 -8.32 -14.40
N VAL A 182 -5.32 -8.09 -13.16
CA VAL A 182 -6.02 -7.20 -12.22
C VAL A 182 -5.75 -5.75 -12.59
N THR A 183 -6.75 -5.07 -13.15
CA THR A 183 -6.67 -3.70 -13.69
C THR A 183 -7.74 -2.78 -13.14
N ALA A 184 -7.52 -1.47 -13.28
CA ALA A 184 -8.46 -0.41 -12.97
C ALA A 184 -8.61 0.57 -14.16
N PRO A 185 -9.80 0.64 -14.82
CA PRO A 185 -10.96 -0.23 -14.64
C PRO A 185 -10.66 -1.70 -15.01
N GLN A 186 -11.48 -2.62 -14.52
CA GLN A 186 -11.38 -4.05 -14.86
C GLN A 186 -11.97 -4.26 -16.26
N ALA A 187 -11.20 -4.89 -17.16
CA ALA A 187 -11.39 -5.00 -18.61
C ALA A 187 -11.06 -3.74 -19.46
N GLY A 188 -10.61 -3.98 -20.69
CA GLY A 188 -10.22 -2.94 -21.67
C GLY A 188 -8.76 -2.47 -21.53
N ASN A 189 -8.48 -1.22 -21.93
CA ASN A 189 -7.15 -0.58 -21.86
C ASN A 189 -6.86 0.01 -20.47
N GLY A 190 -7.32 -0.64 -19.40
CA GLY A 190 -7.09 -0.20 -18.02
C GLY A 190 -5.62 -0.37 -17.60
N GLY A 191 -5.13 0.51 -16.73
CA GLY A 191 -3.82 0.34 -16.09
C GLY A 191 -3.88 -0.71 -14.98
N SER A 192 -2.72 -1.22 -14.56
CA SER A 192 -2.64 -2.09 -13.38
C SER A 192 -3.19 -1.40 -12.14
N VAL A 193 -3.85 -2.15 -11.27
CA VAL A 193 -4.16 -1.65 -9.92
C VAL A 193 -2.85 -1.31 -9.21
N HIS A 194 -2.75 -0.13 -8.60
CA HIS A 194 -1.52 0.33 -7.92
C HIS A 194 -1.07 -0.61 -6.80
N ALA A 195 -2.01 -1.37 -6.20
CA ALA A 195 -1.71 -2.36 -5.18
C ALA A 195 -1.01 -1.77 -3.95
N GLY A 196 -1.37 -0.52 -3.61
CA GLY A 196 -0.67 0.32 -2.64
C GLY A 196 -0.51 -0.30 -1.23
N GLY A 197 -1.40 -1.23 -0.85
CA GLY A 197 -1.25 -2.00 0.36
C GLY A 197 -1.91 -3.37 0.30
N ILE A 198 -1.45 -4.28 1.15
CA ILE A 198 -2.03 -5.62 1.33
C ILE A 198 -2.13 -6.02 2.80
N VAL A 199 -3.16 -6.81 3.15
CA VAL A 199 -3.27 -7.47 4.46
C VAL A 199 -3.61 -8.93 4.26
N TRP A 200 -2.79 -9.81 4.82
CA TRP A 200 -3.10 -11.23 4.91
C TRP A 200 -3.79 -11.50 6.25
N TYR A 201 -5.06 -11.90 6.24
CA TYR A 201 -5.82 -12.20 7.45
C TYR A 201 -6.60 -13.51 7.33
N GLY A 202 -6.26 -14.48 8.17
CA GLY A 202 -6.73 -15.86 8.01
C GLY A 202 -6.36 -16.41 6.63
N ASN A 203 -7.36 -16.88 5.89
CA ASN A 203 -7.16 -17.38 4.52
C ASN A 203 -7.17 -16.28 3.45
N TYR A 204 -7.47 -15.03 3.81
CA TYR A 204 -7.74 -13.99 2.81
C TYR A 204 -6.58 -13.02 2.66
N LEU A 205 -6.29 -12.63 1.42
CA LEU A 205 -5.46 -11.48 1.10
C LEU A 205 -6.35 -10.33 0.65
N TYR A 206 -6.33 -9.25 1.41
CA TYR A 206 -7.00 -7.99 1.08
C TYR A 206 -6.03 -7.08 0.36
N LEU A 207 -6.44 -6.51 -0.77
CA LEU A 207 -5.62 -5.65 -1.62
C LEU A 207 -6.32 -4.31 -1.82
N ALA A 208 -5.63 -3.20 -1.52
CA ALA A 208 -6.12 -1.87 -1.81
C ALA A 208 -6.18 -1.60 -3.33
N ASP A 209 -7.34 -1.15 -3.82
CA ASP A 209 -7.56 -0.65 -5.19
C ASP A 209 -8.00 0.82 -5.10
N THR A 210 -7.08 1.72 -5.49
CA THR A 210 -7.10 3.16 -5.18
C THR A 210 -8.44 3.85 -5.35
N ASN A 211 -9.12 3.58 -6.45
CA ASN A 211 -10.39 4.23 -6.78
C ASN A 211 -11.60 3.37 -6.44
N ARG A 212 -11.40 2.06 -6.23
CA ARG A 212 -12.50 1.11 -6.07
C ARG A 212 -12.81 0.83 -4.61
N GLY A 213 -11.82 0.49 -3.79
CA GLY A 213 -12.03 -0.14 -2.49
C GLY A 213 -11.00 -1.23 -2.22
N VAL A 214 -11.47 -2.41 -1.81
CA VAL A 214 -10.62 -3.54 -1.41
C VAL A 214 -10.97 -4.79 -2.23
N ARG A 215 -9.99 -5.41 -2.87
CA ARG A 215 -10.14 -6.71 -3.55
C ARG A 215 -9.75 -7.83 -2.59
N VAL A 216 -10.41 -8.98 -2.72
CA VAL A 216 -10.20 -10.13 -1.84
C VAL A 216 -9.78 -11.35 -2.63
N PHE A 217 -8.67 -11.93 -2.22
CA PHE A 217 -8.13 -13.19 -2.73
C PHE A 217 -8.06 -14.20 -1.60
N ASP A 218 -7.89 -15.47 -1.93
CA ASP A 218 -7.94 -16.56 -0.96
C ASP A 218 -6.75 -17.51 -1.15
N MET A 219 -5.93 -17.64 -0.10
CA MET A 219 -4.70 -18.45 -0.07
C MET A 219 -4.94 -19.93 -0.37
N ARG A 220 -6.20 -20.39 -0.32
CA ARG A 220 -6.58 -21.77 -0.67
C ARG A 220 -6.66 -22.00 -2.18
N TYR A 221 -6.68 -20.94 -2.99
CA TYR A 221 -6.77 -21.00 -4.44
C TYR A 221 -5.55 -20.34 -5.09
N ILE A 222 -4.38 -20.97 -4.93
CA ILE A 222 -3.18 -20.58 -5.67
C ILE A 222 -2.86 -21.69 -6.68
N PHE A 223 -3.20 -21.43 -7.93
CA PHE A 223 -3.07 -22.40 -9.02
C PHE A 223 -1.64 -22.48 -9.53
N ASP A 224 -1.13 -23.70 -9.71
CA ASP A 224 0.19 -23.98 -10.29
C ASP A 224 0.06 -24.26 -11.79
N ILE A 225 0.19 -23.19 -12.58
CA ILE A 225 0.05 -23.26 -14.05
C ILE A 225 1.13 -24.14 -14.66
N LYS A 226 2.34 -24.20 -14.07
CA LYS A 226 3.40 -25.08 -14.58
C LYS A 226 3.04 -26.56 -14.44
N SER A 227 2.28 -26.92 -13.41
CA SER A 227 1.86 -28.31 -13.15
C SER A 227 0.56 -28.70 -13.87
N ALA A 228 -0.16 -27.75 -14.45
CA ALA A 228 -1.37 -28.02 -15.20
C ALA A 228 -1.06 -28.71 -16.53
N ALA A 229 -1.86 -29.71 -16.93
CA ALA A 229 -1.66 -30.46 -18.17
C ALA A 229 -1.71 -29.59 -19.44
N ASN A 230 -2.47 -28.50 -19.38
CA ASN A 230 -2.65 -27.50 -20.43
C ASN A 230 -2.15 -26.12 -19.99
N GLY A 231 -1.15 -26.04 -19.13
CA GLY A 231 -0.54 -24.77 -18.70
C GLY A 231 0.71 -24.40 -19.49
N ASN A 232 0.89 -23.11 -19.76
CA ASN A 232 2.07 -22.55 -20.41
C ASN A 232 2.63 -21.38 -19.60
N VAL A 233 3.83 -21.59 -19.04
CA VAL A 233 4.59 -20.60 -18.26
C VAL A 233 5.85 -20.11 -18.99
N THR A 234 5.95 -20.38 -20.29
CA THR A 234 7.06 -19.90 -21.13
C THR A 234 6.68 -18.67 -21.95
N ASP A 235 5.39 -18.52 -22.28
CA ASP A 235 4.88 -17.34 -22.96
C ASP A 235 4.65 -16.20 -21.96
N THR A 236 5.38 -15.10 -22.16
CA THR A 236 5.36 -13.93 -21.28
C THR A 236 4.39 -12.83 -21.72
N GLU A 237 3.64 -13.06 -22.79
CA GLU A 237 2.74 -12.09 -23.44
C GLU A 237 1.26 -12.47 -23.30
N LYS A 238 0.96 -13.75 -23.04
CA LYS A 238 -0.41 -14.24 -22.87
C LYS A 238 -0.81 -14.41 -21.41
N VAL A 239 -2.11 -14.27 -21.17
CA VAL A 239 -2.77 -14.55 -19.89
C VAL A 239 -4.12 -15.21 -20.13
N GLY A 240 -4.59 -15.98 -19.15
CA GLY A 240 -5.89 -16.63 -19.17
C GLY A 240 -5.94 -17.85 -20.08
N ARG A 241 -7.16 -18.34 -20.31
CA ARG A 241 -7.42 -19.49 -21.17
C ARG A 241 -7.58 -19.04 -22.62
N GLN A 242 -6.69 -19.49 -23.49
CA GLN A 242 -6.72 -19.25 -24.93
C GLN A 242 -6.48 -20.57 -25.66
N ASP A 243 -7.38 -20.91 -26.59
CA ASP A 243 -7.34 -22.17 -27.37
C ASP A 243 -7.13 -23.41 -26.49
N GLY A 244 -7.79 -23.43 -25.31
CA GLY A 244 -7.70 -24.53 -24.35
C GLY A 244 -6.44 -24.55 -23.48
N THR A 245 -5.49 -23.64 -23.68
CA THR A 245 -4.25 -23.53 -22.88
C THR A 245 -4.35 -22.36 -21.90
N TYR A 246 -3.89 -22.56 -20.67
CA TYR A 246 -3.81 -21.53 -19.63
C TYR A 246 -2.44 -20.85 -19.64
N TYR A 247 -2.44 -19.52 -19.73
CA TYR A 247 -1.26 -18.67 -19.74
C TYR A 247 -1.24 -17.70 -18.57
N SER A 248 -0.05 -17.28 -18.15
CA SER A 248 0.14 -16.52 -16.91
C SER A 248 1.27 -15.48 -17.01
N TYR A 249 1.55 -14.93 -18.19
CA TYR A 249 2.69 -14.05 -18.43
C TYR A 249 4.04 -14.63 -17.94
N GLY A 250 4.18 -15.95 -18.00
CA GLY A 250 5.36 -16.67 -17.52
C GLY A 250 5.41 -16.91 -16.00
N TYR A 251 4.42 -16.46 -15.22
CA TYR A 251 4.36 -16.76 -13.79
C TYR A 251 3.92 -18.20 -13.54
N ARG A 252 4.62 -18.89 -12.63
CA ARG A 252 4.21 -20.25 -12.26
C ARG A 252 2.85 -20.30 -11.55
N TYR A 253 2.60 -19.32 -10.69
CA TYR A 253 1.46 -19.33 -9.79
C TYR A 253 0.49 -18.20 -10.08
N VAL A 254 -0.81 -18.50 -10.05
CA VAL A 254 -1.90 -17.54 -10.23
C VAL A 254 -2.86 -17.64 -9.04
N MET A 255 -3.19 -16.51 -8.42
CA MET A 255 -4.20 -16.40 -7.37
C MET A 255 -5.35 -15.50 -7.84
N PRO A 256 -6.53 -16.06 -8.16
CA PRO A 256 -7.66 -15.27 -8.62
C PRO A 256 -8.39 -14.56 -7.48
N GLN A 257 -8.95 -13.38 -7.78
CA GLN A 257 -9.85 -12.66 -6.89
C GLN A 257 -11.12 -13.49 -6.66
N ILE A 258 -11.53 -13.65 -5.40
CA ILE A 258 -12.76 -14.38 -5.04
C ILE A 258 -13.94 -13.44 -4.74
N SER A 259 -13.66 -12.20 -4.34
CA SER A 259 -14.64 -11.21 -3.92
C SER A 259 -14.00 -9.82 -3.83
N GLY A 260 -14.73 -8.84 -3.31
CA GLY A 260 -14.29 -7.47 -3.16
C GLY A 260 -15.31 -6.60 -2.44
N TRP A 261 -14.88 -5.41 -2.06
CA TRP A 261 -15.64 -4.38 -1.37
C TRP A 261 -15.37 -3.07 -2.09
N THR A 262 -16.41 -2.44 -2.62
CA THR A 262 -16.30 -1.28 -3.51
C THR A 262 -17.03 -0.08 -2.93
N ASN A 263 -16.54 1.12 -3.21
CA ASN A 263 -17.26 2.35 -2.93
C ASN A 263 -18.69 2.25 -3.51
N PRO A 264 -19.75 2.68 -2.80
CA PRO A 264 -21.13 2.52 -3.26
C PRO A 264 -21.41 3.06 -4.67
N GLY A 265 -20.67 4.09 -5.10
CA GLY A 265 -20.76 4.67 -6.45
C GLY A 265 -19.87 4.01 -7.51
N GLY A 266 -19.19 2.89 -7.20
CA GLY A 266 -18.23 2.26 -8.11
C GLY A 266 -16.83 2.88 -7.99
N LEU A 267 -16.20 3.23 -9.12
CA LEU A 267 -14.89 3.89 -9.09
C LEU A 267 -15.04 5.36 -8.67
N ALA A 268 -14.34 5.74 -7.61
CA ALA A 268 -14.22 7.13 -7.18
C ALA A 268 -13.25 7.91 -8.08
N SER A 269 -13.49 9.22 -8.18
CA SER A 269 -12.64 10.16 -8.91
C SER A 269 -11.99 11.12 -7.93
N PHE A 270 -10.68 11.34 -8.09
CA PHE A 270 -9.92 12.28 -7.27
C PHE A 270 -9.27 13.34 -8.16
N PRO A 271 -8.95 14.52 -7.61
CA PRO A 271 -8.21 15.53 -8.38
C PRO A 271 -6.84 15.00 -8.81
N ALA A 272 -6.30 15.57 -9.89
CA ALA A 272 -4.99 15.23 -10.42
C ALA A 272 -3.85 15.51 -9.40
N ASP A 273 -2.62 15.11 -9.75
CA ASP A 273 -1.41 15.33 -8.95
C ASP A 273 -1.49 14.71 -7.54
N TYR A 274 -2.12 13.54 -7.45
CA TYR A 274 -2.28 12.76 -6.22
C TYR A 274 -2.99 13.49 -5.09
N LYS A 275 -3.79 14.52 -5.41
CA LYS A 275 -4.58 15.28 -4.45
C LYS A 275 -5.80 14.51 -3.97
N CYS A 276 -6.37 14.98 -2.86
CA CYS A 276 -7.54 14.40 -2.21
C CYS A 276 -8.63 15.44 -1.98
N LEU A 277 -9.84 14.96 -1.74
CA LEU A 277 -11.00 15.75 -1.35
C LEU A 277 -11.12 15.79 0.18
N ALA A 278 -11.75 16.83 0.71
CA ALA A 278 -11.96 16.96 2.16
C ALA A 278 -12.98 15.94 2.71
N SER A 279 -13.93 15.50 1.87
CA SER A 279 -15.00 14.58 2.20
C SER A 279 -15.38 13.72 1.00
N GLY A 280 -16.28 12.75 1.21
CA GLY A 280 -16.72 11.80 0.19
C GLY A 280 -15.87 10.51 0.19
N PRO A 281 -15.98 9.68 -0.87
CA PRO A 281 -15.42 8.33 -0.89
C PRO A 281 -13.92 8.32 -0.60
N GLN A 282 -13.45 7.25 0.04
CA GLN A 282 -12.04 7.10 0.39
C GLN A 282 -11.18 6.73 -0.82
N LYS A 283 -9.98 7.30 -0.88
CA LYS A 283 -8.88 6.88 -1.76
C LYS A 283 -8.03 5.79 -1.09
N PHE A 284 -7.94 4.59 -1.65
CA PHE A 284 -7.26 3.47 -0.99
C PHE A 284 -5.77 3.38 -1.37
N SER A 285 -4.87 3.84 -0.50
CA SER A 285 -3.42 3.76 -0.75
C SER A 285 -2.72 2.68 0.05
N TYR A 286 -3.11 2.45 1.29
CA TYR A 286 -2.47 1.44 2.15
C TYR A 286 -3.51 0.81 3.06
N ILE A 287 -3.18 -0.37 3.60
CA ILE A 287 -4.09 -1.19 4.39
C ILE A 287 -3.26 -2.00 5.40
N SER A 288 -3.70 -2.05 6.66
CA SER A 288 -3.03 -2.83 7.72
C SER A 288 -4.04 -3.54 8.62
N LEU A 289 -3.56 -4.41 9.53
CA LEU A 289 -4.39 -5.07 10.52
C LEU A 289 -4.03 -4.59 11.93
N ASP A 290 -5.06 -4.25 12.70
CA ASP A 290 -4.96 -4.02 14.14
C ASP A 290 -5.63 -5.16 14.90
N ARG A 291 -4.79 -6.02 15.49
CA ARG A 291 -5.22 -7.15 16.33
C ARG A 291 -5.40 -6.77 17.80
N SER A 292 -5.07 -5.54 18.18
CA SER A 292 -5.23 -5.07 19.56
C SER A 292 -6.66 -4.62 19.88
N THR A 293 -7.51 -4.43 18.85
CA THR A 293 -8.93 -4.11 19.04
C THR A 293 -9.80 -5.36 19.17
N SER A 294 -10.95 -5.22 19.82
CA SER A 294 -12.00 -6.24 19.85
C SER A 294 -13.31 -5.63 19.34
N PRO A 295 -13.84 -6.06 18.18
CA PRO A 295 -13.25 -7.05 17.27
C PRO A 295 -11.92 -6.57 16.67
N HIS A 296 -11.11 -7.48 16.12
CA HIS A 296 -9.97 -7.10 15.27
C HIS A 296 -10.47 -6.20 14.14
N SER A 297 -9.61 -5.33 13.64
CA SER A 297 -9.98 -4.39 12.59
C SER A 297 -8.89 -4.22 11.55
N ILE A 298 -9.31 -4.05 10.30
CA ILE A 298 -8.44 -3.57 9.24
C ILE A 298 -8.42 -2.04 9.30
N THR A 299 -7.27 -1.43 9.05
CA THR A 299 -7.16 0.01 8.78
C THR A 299 -6.92 0.25 7.30
N THR A 300 -7.46 1.33 6.75
CA THR A 300 -7.10 1.83 5.41
C THR A 300 -6.71 3.29 5.50
N GLY A 301 -5.93 3.78 4.55
CA GLY A 301 -5.70 5.22 4.45
C GLY A 301 -5.35 5.73 3.06
N GLU A 302 -5.34 7.06 2.98
CA GLU A 302 -5.20 7.81 1.74
C GLU A 302 -3.79 8.41 1.63
N TYR A 303 -3.11 8.18 0.50
CA TYR A 303 -2.01 9.05 0.09
C TYR A 303 -2.58 10.31 -0.55
N CYS A 304 -2.21 11.45 0.03
CA CYS A 304 -2.60 12.76 -0.46
C CYS A 304 -1.36 13.64 -0.53
N ALA A 305 -1.09 14.19 -1.72
CA ALA A 305 -0.05 15.19 -1.88
C ALA A 305 -0.28 16.39 -0.92
N ASP A 306 0.78 17.14 -0.65
CA ASP A 306 0.64 18.36 0.15
C ASP A 306 -0.16 19.41 -0.63
N GLN A 307 -1.25 19.87 -0.01
CA GLN A 307 -2.18 20.84 -0.57
C GLN A 307 -2.20 22.15 0.24
N ASN A 308 -1.26 22.35 1.18
CA ASN A 308 -1.19 23.48 2.10
C ASN A 308 -2.52 23.72 2.86
N ASN A 309 -3.25 22.64 3.15
CA ASN A 309 -4.50 22.66 3.90
C ASN A 309 -4.67 21.34 4.65
N ALA A 310 -4.75 21.41 5.98
CA ALA A 310 -4.85 20.24 6.83
C ALA A 310 -6.16 19.44 6.64
N ASP A 311 -7.25 20.08 6.17
CA ASP A 311 -8.49 19.39 5.76
C ASP A 311 -8.36 18.62 4.45
N LEU A 312 -7.21 18.71 3.79
CA LEU A 312 -6.88 18.00 2.56
C LEU A 312 -5.73 17.00 2.73
N ASN A 313 -5.22 16.86 3.97
CA ASN A 313 -4.45 15.69 4.34
C ASN A 313 -5.32 14.44 4.22
N GLY A 314 -4.67 13.30 4.00
CA GLY A 314 -5.37 12.02 3.89
C GLY A 314 -6.10 11.64 5.17
N ARG A 315 -7.02 10.68 5.02
CA ARG A 315 -7.81 10.14 6.11
C ARG A 315 -7.43 8.68 6.33
N VAL A 316 -7.54 8.21 7.57
CA VAL A 316 -7.51 6.79 7.92
C VAL A 316 -8.87 6.33 8.41
N ALA A 317 -9.22 5.08 8.17
CA ALA A 317 -10.47 4.49 8.63
C ALA A 317 -10.25 3.10 9.22
N ARG A 318 -11.09 2.73 10.19
CA ARG A 318 -11.05 1.45 10.89
C ARG A 318 -12.27 0.61 10.57
N TRP A 319 -12.05 -0.57 10.05
CA TRP A 319 -13.08 -1.47 9.52
C TRP A 319 -13.15 -2.75 10.35
N PRO A 320 -14.29 -3.04 11.00
CA PRO A 320 -14.41 -4.19 11.89
C PRO A 320 -14.39 -5.51 11.11
N MET A 321 -13.70 -6.51 11.67
CA MET A 321 -13.52 -7.84 11.08
C MET A 321 -14.05 -8.94 12.00
N ASN A 322 -14.55 -10.02 11.41
CA ASN A 322 -14.88 -11.23 12.13
C ASN A 322 -13.60 -12.04 12.30
N GLN A 323 -13.18 -12.26 13.55
CA GLN A 323 -11.93 -12.94 13.86
C GLN A 323 -11.95 -14.45 13.63
N ASP A 324 -13.13 -15.06 13.63
CA ASP A 324 -13.28 -16.50 13.44
C ASP A 324 -13.25 -16.86 11.95
N THR A 325 -13.82 -16.01 11.11
CA THR A 325 -13.91 -16.25 9.66
C THR A 325 -12.85 -15.50 8.85
N GLY A 326 -12.24 -14.46 9.42
CA GLY A 326 -11.36 -13.55 8.71
C GLY A 326 -12.08 -12.57 7.79
N ALA A 327 -13.43 -12.57 7.76
CA ALA A 327 -14.23 -11.75 6.83
C ALA A 327 -14.69 -10.42 7.45
N PRO A 328 -15.06 -9.41 6.64
CA PRO A 328 -15.68 -8.17 7.13
C PRO A 328 -16.93 -8.38 7.99
N LEU A 329 -17.06 -7.60 9.06
CA LEU A 329 -18.32 -7.48 9.80
C LEU A 329 -19.22 -6.46 9.10
N THR A 330 -20.30 -6.95 8.50
CA THR A 330 -21.28 -6.11 7.83
C THR A 330 -22.39 -5.65 8.78
N ASN A 331 -22.94 -4.47 8.48
CA ASN A 331 -24.17 -4.02 9.13
C ASN A 331 -25.41 -4.76 8.56
N ALA A 332 -26.59 -4.47 9.11
CA ALA A 332 -27.85 -5.10 8.67
C ALA A 332 -28.18 -4.91 7.18
N GLY A 333 -27.61 -3.88 6.53
CA GLY A 333 -27.74 -3.64 5.09
C GLY A 333 -26.71 -4.36 4.23
N GLY A 334 -25.85 -5.21 4.82
CA GLY A 334 -24.77 -5.91 4.12
C GLY A 334 -23.59 -5.01 3.74
N HIS A 335 -23.53 -3.78 4.26
CA HIS A 335 -22.41 -2.89 4.00
C HIS A 335 -21.28 -3.12 5.01
N TRP A 336 -20.04 -3.09 4.55
CA TRP A 336 -18.89 -2.96 5.43
C TRP A 336 -18.74 -1.49 5.78
N GLN A 337 -19.01 -1.15 7.04
CA GLN A 337 -19.05 0.22 7.53
C GLN A 337 -17.85 0.44 8.45
N ALA A 338 -17.07 1.48 8.20
CA ALA A 338 -16.02 1.85 9.14
C ALA A 338 -16.63 2.26 10.49
N SER A 339 -15.97 1.83 11.55
CA SER A 339 -16.28 2.17 12.95
C SER A 339 -15.69 3.52 13.38
N GLU A 340 -14.66 3.98 12.67
CA GLU A 340 -13.94 5.21 12.96
C GLU A 340 -13.30 5.73 11.66
N ALA A 341 -13.19 7.05 11.56
CA ALA A 341 -12.38 7.74 10.59
C ALA A 341 -11.66 8.91 11.26
N LEU A 342 -10.39 9.11 10.91
CA LEU A 342 -9.54 10.16 11.47
C LEU A 342 -8.82 10.88 10.34
N ARG A 343 -8.55 12.17 10.53
CA ARG A 343 -7.68 12.96 9.64
C ARG A 343 -6.22 12.74 10.01
N LEU A 344 -5.34 12.58 9.03
CA LEU A 344 -3.90 12.55 9.23
C LEU A 344 -3.38 13.97 9.52
N HIS A 345 -2.43 14.10 10.45
CA HIS A 345 -1.83 15.41 10.77
C HIS A 345 -0.78 15.86 9.75
N THR A 346 -0.28 14.95 8.93
CA THR A 346 0.75 15.20 7.92
C THR A 346 0.30 14.70 6.54
N PRO A 347 0.65 15.39 5.44
CA PRO A 347 0.38 14.89 4.10
C PRO A 347 1.36 13.76 3.73
N ARG A 348 1.17 13.19 2.54
CA ARG A 348 2.10 12.24 1.90
C ARG A 348 2.40 10.97 2.69
N VAL A 349 1.48 10.56 3.56
CA VAL A 349 1.56 9.28 4.28
C VAL A 349 1.43 8.13 3.28
N GLN A 350 2.36 7.19 3.34
CA GLN A 350 2.47 6.04 2.43
C GLN A 350 2.00 4.73 3.07
N GLY A 351 2.00 4.65 4.40
CA GLY A 351 1.62 3.49 5.17
C GLY A 351 1.21 3.88 6.58
N ALA A 352 0.26 3.15 7.14
CA ALA A 352 -0.22 3.37 8.51
C ALA A 352 -0.61 2.06 9.17
N VAL A 353 0.00 1.78 10.33
CA VAL A 353 -0.42 0.69 11.23
C VAL A 353 -1.00 1.29 12.50
N SER A 354 -2.06 0.68 13.02
CA SER A 354 -2.53 0.94 14.39
C SER A 354 -2.35 -0.28 15.27
N THR A 355 -1.87 -0.06 16.49
CA THR A 355 -1.80 -1.10 17.52
C THR A 355 -1.68 -0.45 18.90
N GLY A 356 -2.34 -1.04 19.91
CA GLY A 356 -2.27 -0.58 21.29
C GLY A 356 -2.82 0.84 21.51
N GLY A 357 -3.75 1.28 20.66
CA GLY A 357 -4.33 2.64 20.72
C GLY A 357 -3.45 3.74 20.10
N LEU A 358 -2.28 3.40 19.55
CA LEU A 358 -1.41 4.29 18.81
C LEU A 358 -1.49 4.02 17.31
N TRP A 359 -1.02 4.99 16.54
CA TRP A 359 -0.81 4.92 15.10
C TRP A 359 0.68 5.09 14.81
N TYR A 360 1.16 4.42 13.77
CA TYR A 360 2.52 4.54 13.28
C TYR A 360 2.44 4.79 11.78
N LEU A 361 2.96 5.94 11.36
CA LEU A 361 2.80 6.46 10.02
C LEU A 361 4.16 6.63 9.40
N ASN A 362 4.32 6.21 8.16
CA ASN A 362 5.44 6.66 7.34
C ASN A 362 4.97 7.58 6.23
N SER A 363 5.85 8.46 5.76
CA SER A 363 5.56 9.43 4.71
C SER A 363 6.76 9.67 3.80
N THR A 364 6.52 10.17 2.59
CA THR A 364 7.61 10.58 1.68
C THR A 364 8.05 12.03 1.94
N GLY A 365 9.34 12.22 2.23
CA GLY A 365 9.94 13.53 2.51
C GLY A 365 10.48 14.25 1.27
N GLY A 366 10.86 13.53 0.21
CA GLY A 366 11.51 14.16 -0.96
C GLY A 366 11.54 13.31 -2.23
N GLY A 367 10.53 12.46 -2.45
CA GLY A 367 10.46 11.62 -3.66
C GLY A 367 11.64 10.65 -3.74
N THR A 368 12.37 10.65 -4.86
CA THR A 368 13.41 9.65 -5.17
C THR A 368 14.76 9.87 -4.50
N THR A 369 14.95 10.99 -3.80
CA THR A 369 16.25 11.35 -3.21
C THR A 369 16.19 11.76 -1.75
N GLY A 370 15.04 12.20 -1.26
CA GLY A 370 14.86 12.57 0.15
C GLY A 370 14.50 11.38 1.03
N PRO A 371 14.79 11.46 2.34
CA PRO A 371 14.36 10.43 3.28
C PRO A 371 12.83 10.25 3.26
N GLY A 372 12.38 9.04 3.58
CA GLY A 372 11.06 8.89 4.17
C GLY A 372 11.08 9.33 5.63
N HIS A 373 9.91 9.56 6.22
CA HIS A 373 9.79 9.83 7.65
C HIS A 373 8.93 8.76 8.32
N LEU A 374 9.22 8.46 9.58
CA LEU A 374 8.44 7.58 10.45
C LEU A 374 8.10 8.30 11.76
N GLN A 375 6.84 8.21 12.18
CA GLN A 375 6.36 8.86 13.39
C GLN A 375 5.24 8.05 14.04
N SER A 376 5.21 8.04 15.38
CA SER A 376 3.99 7.63 16.10
C SER A 376 2.98 8.77 16.11
N ALA A 377 1.71 8.43 16.29
CA ALA A 377 0.62 9.38 16.44
C ALA A 377 -0.45 8.82 17.39
N TRP A 378 -1.17 9.71 18.07
CA TRP A 378 -2.35 9.35 18.86
C TRP A 378 -3.60 10.02 18.30
N LYS A 379 -4.76 9.46 18.64
CA LYS A 379 -6.05 10.07 18.33
C LYS A 379 -6.31 11.24 19.29
N ALA A 380 -6.39 12.47 18.77
CA ALA A 380 -6.90 13.60 19.53
C ALA A 380 -8.43 13.62 19.55
N SER A 381 -9.01 14.36 20.51
CA SER A 381 -10.47 14.46 20.68
C SER A 381 -11.19 15.08 19.47
N ALA A 382 -10.47 15.81 18.63
CA ALA A 382 -10.99 16.48 17.43
C ALA A 382 -11.17 15.55 16.21
N GLY A 383 -10.91 14.24 16.32
CA GLY A 383 -10.98 13.33 15.16
C GLY A 383 -9.84 13.52 14.16
N VAL A 384 -8.75 14.13 14.62
CA VAL A 384 -7.49 14.34 13.90
C VAL A 384 -6.41 13.59 14.68
N LEU A 385 -5.50 12.93 13.98
CA LEU A 385 -4.29 12.40 14.61
C LEU A 385 -3.40 13.56 15.05
N GLU A 386 -2.59 13.32 16.06
CA GLU A 386 -1.55 14.23 16.50
C GLU A 386 -0.23 13.48 16.58
N ALA A 387 0.86 14.16 16.22
CA ALA A 387 2.21 13.62 16.30
C ALA A 387 2.53 13.16 17.73
N GLY A 388 2.90 11.88 17.86
CA GLY A 388 3.16 11.24 19.15
C GLY A 388 4.64 11.07 19.50
N SER A 389 5.52 11.25 18.52
CA SER A 389 6.97 11.25 18.67
C SER A 389 7.56 12.29 17.70
N PRO A 390 8.84 12.68 17.85
CA PRO A 390 9.50 13.41 16.77
C PRO A 390 9.63 12.50 15.53
N GLU A 391 9.67 13.10 14.35
CA GLU A 391 9.92 12.36 13.10
C GLU A 391 11.33 11.74 13.12
N ARG A 392 11.44 10.60 12.44
CA ARG A 392 12.69 9.86 12.22
C ARG A 392 12.88 9.65 10.73
N ASP A 393 14.06 9.97 10.23
CA ASP A 393 14.38 9.67 8.84
C ASP A 393 14.52 8.16 8.67
N VAL A 394 13.81 7.63 7.69
CA VAL A 394 13.85 6.23 7.27
C VAL A 394 14.26 6.15 5.80
N ALA A 395 14.22 4.95 5.23
CA ALA A 395 14.66 4.72 3.87
C ALA A 395 13.94 5.63 2.84
N ILE A 396 14.63 5.92 1.73
CA ILE A 396 14.05 6.63 0.58
C ILE A 396 12.98 5.75 -0.07
N GLY A 397 11.82 6.34 -0.38
CA GLY A 397 10.75 5.69 -1.14
C GLY A 397 10.01 4.61 -0.36
N VAL A 398 9.84 4.76 0.96
CA VAL A 398 9.03 3.85 1.79
C VAL A 398 7.57 3.83 1.36
N GLU A 399 6.99 2.64 1.34
CA GLU A 399 5.59 2.38 1.02
C GLU A 399 4.85 1.83 2.26
N ASP A 400 3.87 0.95 2.07
CA ASP A 400 2.99 0.40 3.11
C ASP A 400 3.70 -0.10 4.39
N LEU A 401 2.92 -0.29 5.45
CA LEU A 401 3.39 -0.74 6.76
C LEU A 401 2.63 -1.98 7.25
N SER A 402 3.36 -2.94 7.84
CA SER A 402 2.79 -4.05 8.61
C SER A 402 3.57 -4.25 9.92
N TYR A 403 2.89 -4.64 11.00
CA TYR A 403 3.51 -4.81 12.32
C TYR A 403 3.51 -6.26 12.77
N TRP A 404 4.69 -6.72 13.20
CA TRP A 404 4.89 -8.05 13.76
C TRP A 404 5.01 -7.96 15.29
N PRO A 405 3.91 -8.12 16.06
CA PRO A 405 3.91 -7.91 17.50
C PRO A 405 4.84 -8.86 18.27
N GLY A 406 4.91 -10.14 17.90
CA GLY A 406 5.79 -11.11 18.58
C GLY A 406 7.30 -10.83 18.41
N ARG A 407 7.67 -9.89 17.54
CA ARG A 407 9.06 -9.47 17.32
C ARG A 407 9.30 -7.98 17.58
N GLY A 408 8.25 -7.18 17.76
CA GLY A 408 8.37 -5.73 17.85
C GLY A 408 8.88 -5.08 16.56
N GLU A 409 8.59 -5.68 15.41
CA GLU A 409 9.13 -5.27 14.11
C GLU A 409 8.04 -4.57 13.28
N LEU A 410 8.31 -3.34 12.85
CA LEU A 410 7.51 -2.62 11.87
C LEU A 410 8.18 -2.78 10.49
N TRP A 411 7.47 -3.44 9.57
CA TRP A 411 7.93 -3.79 8.23
C TRP A 411 7.49 -2.77 7.19
N THR A 412 8.37 -2.48 6.24
CA THR A 412 8.10 -1.64 5.07
C THR A 412 8.92 -2.10 3.87
N VAL A 413 8.52 -1.67 2.67
CA VAL A 413 9.24 -1.90 1.41
C VAL A 413 9.51 -0.57 0.73
N THR A 414 10.57 -0.48 -0.08
CA THR A 414 10.85 0.72 -0.88
C THR A 414 10.59 0.53 -2.38
N GLU A 415 10.02 1.55 -3.04
CA GLU A 415 9.49 1.42 -4.41
C GLU A 415 10.50 1.67 -5.53
N HIS A 416 11.45 2.58 -5.31
CA HIS A 416 12.25 3.13 -6.41
C HIS A 416 13.26 2.13 -6.99
N ASP A 417 13.36 2.13 -8.32
CA ASP A 417 14.29 1.31 -9.09
C ASP A 417 15.72 1.42 -8.52
N LYS A 418 16.42 0.29 -8.40
CA LYS A 418 17.78 0.19 -7.81
C LYS A 418 17.90 0.54 -6.32
N GLN A 419 16.80 0.90 -5.67
CA GLN A 419 16.74 1.26 -4.25
C GLN A 419 15.81 0.33 -3.44
N ARG A 420 15.23 -0.68 -4.09
CA ARG A 420 14.23 -1.59 -3.51
C ARG A 420 14.81 -2.47 -2.41
N ILE A 421 14.21 -2.40 -1.23
CA ILE A 421 14.56 -3.21 -0.06
C ILE A 421 13.31 -3.45 0.79
N LEU A 422 13.19 -4.64 1.36
CA LEU A 422 12.23 -4.98 2.39
C LEU A 422 12.98 -4.98 3.73
N TYR A 423 12.54 -4.19 4.69
CA TYR A 423 13.24 -4.12 5.98
C TYR A 423 12.28 -3.86 7.15
N ALA A 424 12.78 -4.14 8.35
CA ALA A 424 12.10 -3.90 9.60
C ALA A 424 12.85 -2.89 10.47
N THR A 425 12.09 -2.05 11.16
CA THR A 425 12.54 -1.10 12.20
C THR A 425 11.80 -1.39 13.51
N PRO A 426 12.32 -1.00 14.69
CA PRO A 426 11.47 -0.88 15.86
C PRO A 426 10.40 0.20 15.65
N LEU A 427 9.39 0.22 16.53
CA LEU A 427 8.48 1.35 16.64
C LEU A 427 9.27 2.62 17.07
N PRO A 428 8.93 3.82 16.54
CA PRO A 428 9.67 5.07 16.74
C PRO A 428 9.53 5.73 18.12
#